data_AF-A0A7T8K7W9-F1
#
_entry.id   AF-A0A7T8K7W9-F1
#
_cell.length_a   1.000
_cell.length_b   1.000
_cell.length_c   1.000
_cell.angle_alpha   90.00
_cell.angle_beta   90.00
_cell.angle_gamma   90.00
#
_symmetry.space_group_name_H-M   'P 1'
#
loop_
_entity.id
_entity.type
_entity.pdbx_description
1 polymer ?
#
loop_
_entity_poly.entity_id
_entity_poly.type
_entity_poly.pdbx_seq_one_letter_code
_entity_poly.pdbx_strand_id
1 'polypeptide(L)'
;MIRHSMDVVKNAVEHMNPGQTQVITFDQPLFALAKQIQWKWPDSYGEDHIVVMFGGLHIEMAALKTLGDWLKGSGWVQAGAS
;
A
#
# COMPACT_ATOMS: atom_id res chain seq x y z
N MET A 1 9.73 9.42 3.89
CA MET A 1 8.29 9.47 3.60
C MET A 1 7.53 8.40 4.36
N ILE A 2 7.64 7.10 4.04
CA ILE A 2 6.77 6.04 4.63
C ILE A 2 6.86 5.94 6.15
N ARG A 3 8.07 5.90 6.74
CA ARG A 3 8.23 5.88 8.20
C ARG A 3 7.54 7.06 8.89
N HIS A 4 7.73 8.27 8.36
CA HIS A 4 7.07 9.47 8.88
C HIS A 4 5.54 9.39 8.76
N SER A 5 5.02 8.87 7.65
CA SER A 5 3.58 8.64 7.50
C SER A 5 3.06 7.63 8.52
N MET A 6 3.82 6.58 8.83
CA MET A 6 3.48 5.63 9.90
C MET A 6 3.45 6.32 11.27
N ASP A 7 4.40 7.21 11.57
CA ASP A 7 4.40 8.00 12.82
C ASP A 7 3.17 8.90 12.94
N VAL A 8 2.77 9.55 11.83
CA VAL A 8 1.58 10.41 11.80
C VAL A 8 0.31 9.60 12.06
N VAL A 9 0.15 8.45 11.40
CA VAL A 9 -1.00 7.56 11.65
C VAL A 9 -0.98 7.06 13.08
N LYS A 10 0.21 6.73 13.61
CA LYS A 10 0.38 6.29 14.99
C LYS A 10 -0.11 7.33 16.00
N ASN A 11 0.30 8.57 15.82
CA ASN A 11 -0.12 9.66 16.69
C ASN A 11 -1.62 9.97 16.55
N ALA A 12 -2.17 9.86 15.33
CA ALA A 12 -3.59 10.09 15.09
C ALA A 12 -4.47 9.02 15.76
N VAL A 13 -4.11 7.74 15.65
CA VAL A 13 -4.87 6.66 16.29
C VAL A 13 -4.72 6.73 17.81
N GLU A 14 -3.52 6.99 18.34
CA GLU A 14 -3.34 7.13 19.79
C GLU A 14 -4.17 8.30 20.36
N HIS A 15 -4.28 9.41 19.62
CA HIS A 15 -5.11 10.53 20.02
C HIS A 15 -6.61 10.20 20.01
N MET A 16 -7.07 9.47 18.99
CA MET A 16 -8.49 9.16 18.80
C MET A 16 -8.96 7.97 19.65
N ASN A 17 -8.12 6.95 19.79
CA ASN A 17 -8.39 5.67 20.45
C ASN A 17 -7.15 5.17 21.22
N PRO A 18 -6.85 5.74 22.40
CA PRO A 18 -5.69 5.36 23.20
C PRO A 18 -5.65 3.85 23.49
N GLY A 19 -4.48 3.23 23.30
CA GLY A 19 -4.27 1.80 23.58
C GLY A 19 -4.80 0.84 22.50
N GLN A 20 -5.40 1.33 21.42
CA GLN A 20 -5.76 0.48 20.27
C GLN A 20 -4.51 0.18 19.41
N THR A 21 -4.27 -1.10 19.11
CA THR A 21 -3.25 -1.49 18.13
C THR A 21 -3.61 -0.96 16.74
N GLN A 22 -2.66 -0.28 16.13
CA GLN A 22 -2.87 0.41 14.86
C GLN A 22 -2.86 -0.57 13.69
N VAL A 23 -3.72 -0.33 12.72
CA VAL A 23 -3.75 -1.09 11.47
C VAL A 23 -3.61 -0.12 10.30
N ILE A 24 -2.62 -0.36 9.44
CA ILE A 24 -2.35 0.47 8.26
C ILE A 24 -2.33 -0.42 7.02
N THR A 25 -3.13 -0.06 6.02
CA THR A 25 -3.14 -0.72 4.72
C THR A 25 -2.24 0.03 3.74
N PHE A 26 -1.39 -0.68 3.01
CA PHE A 26 -0.51 -0.11 1.98
C PHE A 26 -0.63 -0.86 0.66
N ASP A 27 -0.59 -0.14 -0.46
CA ASP A 27 -0.43 -0.77 -1.78
C ASP A 27 0.94 -1.44 -1.92
N GLN A 28 1.06 -2.37 -2.87
CA GLN A 28 2.16 -3.36 -2.93
C GLN A 28 3.59 -2.79 -2.77
N PRO A 29 4.01 -1.72 -3.47
CA PRO A 29 5.37 -1.18 -3.28
C PRO A 29 5.56 -0.56 -1.88
N LEU A 30 4.51 0.08 -1.36
CA LEU A 30 4.53 0.73 -0.05
C LEU A 30 4.46 -0.30 1.08
N PHE A 31 3.72 -1.40 0.87
CA PHE A 31 3.66 -2.52 1.80
C PHE A 31 5.04 -3.15 2.01
N ALA A 32 5.78 -3.39 0.92
CA ALA A 32 7.14 -3.92 1.01
C ALA A 32 8.07 -2.99 1.80
N LEU A 33 8.02 -1.67 1.54
CA LEU A 33 8.79 -0.68 2.30
C LEU A 33 8.36 -0.62 3.76
N ALA A 34 7.07 -0.69 4.06
CA ALA A 34 6.56 -0.70 5.42
C ALA A 34 7.04 -1.95 6.20
N LYS A 35 7.01 -3.15 5.60
CA LYS A 35 7.57 -4.37 6.22
C LYS A 35 9.08 -4.25 6.48
N GLN A 36 9.84 -3.68 5.55
CA GLN A 36 11.27 -3.41 5.77
C GLN A 36 11.51 -2.47 6.96
N ILE A 37 10.65 -1.45 7.15
CA ILE A 37 10.69 -0.57 8.32
C ILE A 37 10.38 -1.36 9.60
N GLN A 38 9.34 -2.20 9.60
CA GLN A 38 9.01 -3.04 10.76
C GLN A 38 10.17 -3.95 11.16
N TRP A 39 10.80 -4.61 10.19
CA TRP A 39 11.93 -5.51 10.45
C TRP A 39 13.20 -4.79 10.90
N LYS A 40 13.40 -3.54 10.44
CA LYS A 40 14.56 -2.74 10.83
C LYS A 40 14.44 -2.15 12.23
N TRP A 41 13.22 -1.86 12.69
CA TRP A 41 12.95 -1.21 13.97
C TRP A 41 11.77 -1.87 14.70
N PRO A 42 11.90 -3.15 15.11
CA PRO A 42 10.81 -3.91 15.72
C PRO A 42 10.31 -3.28 17.03
N ASP A 43 11.19 -2.69 17.84
CA ASP A 43 10.81 -2.07 19.12
C ASP A 43 9.93 -0.82 18.99
N SER A 44 9.80 -0.26 17.78
CA SER A 44 9.01 0.97 17.53
C SER A 44 7.86 0.76 16.55
N TYR A 45 8.03 -0.18 15.61
CA TYR A 45 7.13 -0.45 14.50
C TYR A 45 6.77 -1.94 14.36
N GLY A 46 7.12 -2.78 15.33
CA GLY A 46 6.76 -4.20 15.37
C GLY A 46 5.26 -4.43 15.25
N GLU A 47 4.87 -5.68 15.02
CA GLU A 47 3.46 -6.04 14.78
C GLU A 47 2.57 -5.85 16.03
N ASP A 48 3.17 -5.82 17.20
CA ASP A 48 2.55 -5.45 18.47
C ASP A 48 2.26 -3.93 18.59
N HIS A 49 2.98 -3.11 17.84
CA HIS A 49 2.75 -1.67 17.75
C HIS A 49 1.86 -1.28 16.57
N ILE A 50 2.15 -1.82 15.38
CA ILE A 50 1.48 -1.47 14.13
C ILE A 50 1.31 -2.74 13.29
N VAL A 51 0.08 -3.08 12.95
CA VAL A 51 -0.24 -4.12 11.97
C VAL A 51 -0.22 -3.50 10.58
N VAL A 52 0.74 -3.91 9.75
CA VAL A 52 0.83 -3.52 8.34
C VAL A 52 0.11 -4.56 7.50
N MET A 53 -0.93 -4.14 6.78
CA MET A 53 -1.75 -5.00 5.93
C MET A 53 -1.58 -4.65 4.45
N PHE A 54 -1.69 -5.68 3.61
CA PHE A 54 -1.71 -5.52 2.17
C PHE A 54 -3.01 -4.83 1.74
N GLY A 55 -2.88 -3.73 1.01
CA GLY A 55 -3.99 -2.88 0.59
C GLY A 55 -4.69 -3.34 -0.68
N GLY A 56 -5.58 -2.48 -1.19
CA GLY A 56 -6.48 -2.78 -2.31
C GLY A 56 -5.85 -2.82 -3.71
N LEU A 57 -4.51 -2.81 -3.82
CA LEU A 57 -3.78 -2.89 -5.09
C LEU A 57 -4.14 -1.76 -6.08
N HIS A 58 -4.45 -0.55 -5.59
CA HIS A 58 -4.93 0.53 -6.46
C HIS A 58 -3.91 0.94 -7.53
N ILE A 59 -2.62 0.89 -7.19
CA ILE A 59 -1.53 1.16 -8.14
C ILE A 59 -1.53 0.13 -9.29
N GLU A 60 -1.72 -1.15 -8.97
CA GLU A 60 -1.78 -2.21 -9.97
C GLU A 60 -3.03 -2.07 -10.83
N MET A 61 -4.18 -1.80 -10.21
CA MET A 61 -5.43 -1.51 -10.94
C MET A 61 -5.27 -0.33 -11.91
N ALA A 62 -4.60 0.75 -11.48
CA ALA A 62 -4.35 1.91 -12.34
C ALA A 62 -3.42 1.54 -13.51
N ALA A 63 -2.33 0.82 -13.25
CA ALA A 63 -1.40 0.36 -14.29
C ALA A 63 -2.09 -0.54 -15.32
N LEU A 64 -2.92 -1.49 -14.88
CA LEU A 64 -3.66 -2.39 -15.75
C LEU A 64 -4.71 -1.65 -16.59
N LYS A 65 -5.38 -0.64 -16.02
CA LYS A 65 -6.31 0.21 -16.77
C LYS A 65 -5.58 0.99 -17.87
N THR A 66 -4.48 1.65 -17.53
CA THR A 66 -3.67 2.40 -18.51
C THR A 66 -3.14 1.49 -19.62
N LEU A 67 -2.70 0.28 -19.28
CA LEU A 67 -2.28 -0.70 -20.27
C LEU A 67 -3.43 -1.11 -21.19
N GLY A 68 -4.62 -1.37 -20.63
CA GLY A 68 -5.81 -1.71 -21.41
C GLY A 68 -6.23 -0.60 -22.36
N ASP A 69 -6.17 0.66 -21.92
CA ASP A 69 -6.48 1.82 -22.76
C ASP A 69 -5.46 2.00 -23.88
N TRP A 70 -4.17 1.79 -23.59
CA TRP A 70 -3.11 1.80 -24.60
C TRP A 70 -3.31 0.71 -25.66
N LEU A 71 -3.64 -0.52 -25.24
CA LEU A 71 -3.88 -1.65 -26.14
C LEU A 71 -5.11 -1.43 -27.04
N LYS A 72 -6.18 -0.81 -26.52
CA LYS A 72 -7.34 -0.44 -27.33
C LYS A 72 -6.99 0.60 -28.39
N GLY A 73 -6.12 1.55 -28.06
CA GLY A 73 -5.67 2.60 -28.97
C GLY A 73 -4.66 2.12 -30.03
N SER A 74 -4.03 0.95 -29.85
CA SER A 74 -2.96 0.48 -30.74
C SER A 74 -3.44 -0.37 -31.93
N GLY A 75 -4.74 -0.66 -32.04
CA GLY A 75 -5.29 -1.52 -33.11
C GLY A 75 -5.08 -3.03 -32.88
N TRP A 76 -4.41 -3.43 -31.80
CA TRP A 76 -4.12 -4.82 -31.47
C TRP A 76 -5.38 -5.63 -31.16
N VAL A 77 -6.40 -4.99 -30.59
CA VAL A 77 -7.67 -5.64 -30.25
C VAL A 77 -8.43 -6.08 -31.52
N GLN A 78 -8.29 -5.36 -32.62
CA GLN A 78 -8.93 -5.68 -33.90
C GLN A 78 -8.19 -6.79 -34.67
N ALA A 79 -6.87 -6.94 -34.50
CA ALA A 79 -6.06 -7.93 -35.22
C ALA A 79 -6.32 -9.39 -34.79
N GLY A 80 -6.91 -9.62 -33.63
CA GLY A 80 -7.26 -10.96 -33.13
C GLY A 80 -8.66 -11.45 -33.52
N ALA A 81 -9.42 -10.68 -34.30
CA ALA A 81 -10.81 -10.97 -34.67
C ALA A 81 -11.01 -11.42 -36.14
N SER A 82 -9.93 -11.78 -36.84
CA SER A 82 -9.96 -12.28 -38.22
C SER A 82 -9.95 -13.80 -38.30
#